data_AF-A0A7X7VCN4-F1
#
_entry.id   AF-A0A7X7VCN4-F1
#
_cell.length_a   1.000
_cell.length_b   1.000
_cell.length_c   1.000
_cell.angle_alpha   90.00
_cell.angle_beta   90.00
_cell.angle_gamma   90.00
#
_symmetry.space_group_name_H-M   'P 1'
#
loop_
_entity.id
_entity.type
_entity.pdbx_description
1 polymer ?
#
loop_
_entity_poly.entity_id
_entity_poly.type
_entity_poly.pdbx_seq_one_letter_code
_entity_poly.pdbx_strand_id
1 'polypeptide(L)'
;MEDLIGRHWHHLPEEEVVDLLGGDVRRGLDLFEVERRRRHFGPNVLTPPRRTSPIVRFLLQFHNSLVYILLGAAVITGVLKDWADVPRSSSASSSSTPSSASSRRPKPRCPSTPWPAR
;
A
#
# COMPACT_ATOMS: atom_id res chain seq x y z
N MET A 1 29.27 0.89 -16.53
CA MET A 1 27.87 1.02 -17.01
C MET A 1 27.25 2.32 -16.49
N GLU A 2 27.76 2.88 -15.39
CA GLU A 2 27.38 4.22 -14.92
C GLU A 2 27.54 5.33 -15.97
N ASP A 3 28.54 5.26 -16.85
CA ASP A 3 28.75 6.25 -17.92
C ASP A 3 27.61 6.31 -18.95
N LEU A 4 26.88 5.20 -19.15
CA LEU A 4 25.73 5.12 -20.06
C LEU A 4 24.46 5.69 -19.43
N ILE A 5 24.36 5.70 -18.10
CA ILE A 5 23.21 6.25 -17.36
C ILE A 5 23.33 7.77 -17.25
N GLY A 6 24.56 8.29 -17.17
CA GLY A 6 24.84 9.73 -17.19
C GLY A 6 24.73 10.36 -18.58
N ARG A 7 24.91 9.57 -19.66
CA ARG A 7 24.57 9.99 -21.02
C ARG A 7 23.10 9.66 -21.27
N HIS A 8 22.36 10.56 -21.90
CA HIS A 8 20.98 10.28 -22.31
C HIS A 8 20.96 9.22 -23.41
N TRP A 9 21.18 7.95 -23.06
CA TRP A 9 21.25 6.81 -23.99
C TRP A 9 20.01 6.70 -24.88
N HIS A 10 18.86 7.15 -24.38
CA HIS A 10 17.60 7.27 -25.13
C HIS A 10 17.64 8.25 -26.31
N HIS A 11 18.64 9.13 -26.38
CA HIS A 11 18.81 10.13 -27.44
C HIS A 11 19.93 9.73 -28.43
N LEU A 12 20.64 8.63 -28.17
CA LEU A 12 21.68 8.17 -29.08
C LEU A 12 21.05 7.45 -30.28
N PRO A 13 21.62 7.62 -31.50
CA PRO A 13 21.18 6.88 -32.66
C PRO A 13 21.48 5.37 -32.50
N GLU A 14 20.68 4.54 -33.14
CA GLU A 14 20.72 3.07 -32.99
C GLU A 14 22.12 2.47 -33.21
N GLU A 15 22.83 2.96 -34.22
CA GLU A 15 24.18 2.52 -34.59
C GLU A 15 25.19 2.74 -33.45
N GLU A 16 25.17 3.92 -32.82
CA GLU A 16 26.04 4.24 -31.69
C GLU A 16 25.70 3.40 -30.46
N VAL A 17 24.42 3.14 -30.21
CA VAL A 17 23.97 2.30 -29.09
C VAL A 17 24.46 0.86 -29.26
N VAL A 18 24.41 0.33 -30.48
CA VAL A 18 24.84 -1.03 -30.79
C VAL A 18 26.34 -1.19 -30.62
N ASP A 19 27.12 -0.21 -31.08
CA ASP A 19 28.57 -0.17 -30.86
C ASP A 19 28.92 -0.06 -29.37
N LEU A 20 28.22 0.83 -28.63
CA LEU A 20 28.41 0.98 -27.18
C LEU A 20 28.09 -0.29 -26.39
N LEU A 21 27.06 -1.03 -26.79
CA LEU A 21 26.68 -2.30 -26.18
C LEU A 21 27.47 -3.49 -26.75
N GLY A 22 28.34 -3.29 -27.74
CA GLY A 22 29.14 -4.34 -28.39
C GLY A 22 28.28 -5.44 -29.02
N GLY A 23 27.17 -5.08 -29.65
CA GLY A 23 26.26 -6.00 -30.34
C GLY A 23 26.32 -5.89 -31.85
N ASP A 24 25.60 -6.77 -32.55
CA ASP A 24 25.37 -6.69 -34.00
C ASP A 24 23.86 -6.56 -34.24
N VAL A 25 23.43 -5.60 -35.06
CA VAL A 25 22.00 -5.37 -35.37
C VAL A 25 21.37 -6.55 -36.11
N ARG A 26 22.15 -7.23 -36.96
CA ARG A 26 21.66 -8.30 -37.84
C ARG A 26 21.82 -9.69 -37.22
N ARG A 27 22.92 -9.91 -36.49
CA ARG A 27 23.24 -11.22 -35.90
C ARG A 27 22.93 -11.31 -34.42
N GLY A 28 22.68 -10.18 -33.76
CA GLY A 28 22.48 -10.13 -32.31
C GLY A 28 23.79 -10.34 -31.56
N LEU A 29 23.67 -10.80 -30.32
CA LEU A 29 24.82 -11.04 -29.44
C LEU A 29 25.32 -12.48 -29.59
N ASP A 30 26.65 -12.66 -29.60
CA ASP A 30 27.24 -13.98 -29.63
C ASP A 30 26.95 -14.79 -28.35
N LEU A 31 26.82 -16.11 -28.48
CA LEU A 31 26.46 -16.99 -27.36
C LEU A 31 27.48 -16.95 -26.22
N PHE A 32 28.77 -16.80 -26.53
CA PHE A 32 29.80 -16.68 -25.49
C PHE A 32 29.68 -15.36 -24.74
N GLU A 33 29.34 -14.28 -25.44
CA GLU A 33 29.13 -12.96 -24.83
C GLU A 33 27.84 -12.94 -24.01
N VAL A 34 26.78 -13.62 -24.45
CA VAL A 34 25.55 -13.81 -23.65
C VAL A 34 25.85 -14.53 -22.34
N GLU A 35 26.58 -15.65 -22.38
CA GLU A 35 26.91 -16.43 -21.18
C GLU A 35 27.83 -15.64 -20.24
N ARG A 36 28.82 -14.91 -20.80
CA ARG A 36 29.68 -14.00 -20.03
C ARG A 36 28.89 -12.91 -19.33
N ARG A 37 27.96 -12.25 -20.04
CA ARG A 37 27.07 -11.22 -19.45
C ARG A 37 26.14 -11.81 -18.41
N ARG A 38 25.57 -12.99 -18.67
CA ARG A 38 24.70 -13.69 -17.71
C ARG A 38 25.41 -14.05 -16.41
N ARG A 39 26.69 -14.44 -16.48
CA ARG A 39 27.52 -14.68 -15.28
C ARG A 39 27.87 -13.39 -14.53
N HIS A 40 28.07 -12.29 -15.24
CA HIS A 40 28.43 -11.01 -14.64
C HIS A 40 27.24 -10.28 -14.01
N PHE A 41 26.11 -10.20 -14.70
CA PHE A 41 24.90 -9.47 -14.27
C PHE A 41 23.90 -10.34 -13.51
N GLY A 42 24.04 -11.66 -13.61
CA GLY A 42 23.05 -12.59 -13.10
C GLY A 42 21.83 -12.72 -14.03
N PRO A 43 20.85 -13.55 -13.62
CA PRO A 43 19.61 -13.69 -14.37
C PRO A 43 18.80 -12.38 -14.33
N ASN A 44 18.31 -11.93 -15.48
CA ASN A 44 17.38 -10.79 -15.57
C ASN A 44 15.97 -11.21 -15.12
N VAL A 45 15.86 -11.54 -13.83
CA VAL A 45 14.63 -11.99 -13.19
C VAL A 45 14.41 -11.15 -11.95
N LEU A 46 13.26 -10.45 -11.93
CA LEU A 46 12.83 -9.73 -10.74
C LEU A 46 12.49 -10.73 -9.64
N THR A 47 13.06 -10.53 -8.45
CA THR A 47 12.77 -11.36 -7.29
C THR A 47 11.27 -11.31 -7.01
N PRO A 48 10.55 -12.45 -7.05
CA PRO A 48 9.13 -12.45 -6.77
C PRO A 48 8.91 -11.93 -5.34
N PRO A 49 7.93 -11.04 -5.13
CA PRO A 49 7.65 -10.54 -3.79
C PRO A 49 7.34 -11.72 -2.87
N ARG A 50 7.89 -11.68 -1.65
CA ARG A 50 7.62 -12.71 -0.65
C ARG A 50 6.11 -12.83 -0.48
N ARG A 51 5.57 -14.01 -0.78
CA ARG A 51 4.15 -14.32 -0.61
C ARG A 51 3.86 -14.36 0.88
N THR A 52 3.45 -13.23 1.43
CA THR A 52 2.88 -13.19 2.78
C THR A 52 1.53 -13.91 2.76
N SER A 53 1.37 -14.89 3.64
CA SER A 53 0.12 -15.65 3.79
C SER A 53 -1.05 -14.68 4.02
N PRO A 54 -2.24 -14.91 3.42
CA PRO A 54 -3.41 -14.06 3.61
C PRO A 54 -3.81 -13.93 5.08
N ILE A 55 -3.57 -14.97 5.89
CA ILE A 55 -3.80 -14.96 7.34
C ILE A 55 -2.82 -14.01 8.03
N VAL A 56 -1.53 -14.05 7.66
CA VAL A 56 -0.52 -13.14 8.20
C VAL A 56 -0.83 -11.69 7.83
N ARG A 57 -1.31 -11.44 6.59
CA ARG A 57 -1.79 -10.10 6.19
C ARG A 57 -2.99 -9.65 7.00
N PHE A 58 -3.94 -10.55 7.28
CA PHE A 58 -5.10 -10.25 8.11
C PHE A 58 -4.69 -9.85 9.53
N LEU A 59 -3.85 -10.66 10.22
CA LEU A 59 -3.37 -10.32 11.57
C LEU A 59 -2.53 -9.05 11.61
N LEU A 60 -1.75 -8.75 10.56
CA LEU A 60 -0.94 -7.54 10.50
C LEU A 60 -1.79 -6.26 10.43
N GLN A 61 -3.00 -6.32 9.86
CA GLN A 61 -3.93 -5.16 9.85
C GLN A 61 -4.48 -4.83 11.24
N PHE A 62 -4.56 -5.81 12.14
CA PHE A 62 -4.96 -5.60 13.54
C PHE A 62 -3.78 -5.17 14.43
N HIS A 63 -2.55 -5.20 13.93
CA HIS A 63 -1.36 -4.76 14.64
C HIS A 63 -1.16 -3.23 14.57
N ASN A 64 -2.25 -2.48 14.70
CA ASN A 64 -2.23 -1.01 14.75
C ASN A 64 -2.27 -0.55 16.21
N SER A 65 -1.61 0.57 16.53
CA SER A 65 -1.63 1.21 17.84
C SER A 65 -3.04 1.34 18.43
N LEU A 66 -4.06 1.51 17.58
CA LEU A 66 -5.47 1.55 17.98
C LEU A 66 -5.93 0.27 18.70
N VAL A 67 -5.56 -0.92 18.23
CA VAL A 67 -5.97 -2.18 18.85
C VAL A 67 -5.34 -2.34 20.24
N TYR A 68 -4.10 -1.92 20.42
CA TYR A 68 -3.45 -1.91 21.74
C TYR A 68 -4.11 -0.94 22.72
N ILE A 69 -4.55 0.24 22.23
CA ILE A 69 -5.28 1.21 23.05
C ILE A 69 -6.64 0.63 23.48
N LEU A 70 -7.37 -0.02 22.56
CA LEU A 70 -8.65 -0.66 22.88
C LEU A 70 -8.48 -1.82 23.86
N LEU A 71 -7.45 -2.65 23.67
CA LEU A 71 -7.13 -3.75 24.58
C LEU A 71 -6.76 -3.22 25.97
N GLY A 72 -5.93 -2.17 26.04
CA GLY A 72 -5.58 -1.50 27.30
C GLY A 72 -6.80 -0.91 28.00
N ALA A 73 -7.68 -0.22 27.26
CA ALA A 73 -8.91 0.34 27.79
C ALA A 73 -9.87 -0.75 28.30
N ALA A 74 -9.97 -1.88 27.58
CA ALA A 74 -10.78 -3.03 27.99
C ALA A 74 -10.23 -3.69 29.27
N VAL A 75 -8.90 -3.83 29.38
CA VAL A 75 -8.25 -4.35 30.59
C VAL A 75 -8.49 -3.41 31.78
N ILE A 76 -8.24 -2.10 31.61
CA ILE A 76 -8.47 -1.11 32.66
C ILE A 76 -9.93 -1.11 33.09
N THR A 77 -10.87 -1.15 32.14
CA THR A 77 -12.32 -1.18 32.42
C THR A 77 -12.74 -2.49 33.09
N GLY A 78 -12.17 -3.63 32.70
CA GLY A 78 -12.41 -4.93 33.34
C GLY A 78 -11.94 -4.95 34.80
N VAL A 79 -10.72 -4.45 35.04
CA VAL A 79 -10.15 -4.33 36.40
C VAL A 79 -10.95 -3.35 37.24
N LEU A 80 -11.38 -2.22 36.66
CA LEU A 80 -12.21 -1.24 37.36
C LEU A 80 -13.62 -1.79 37.65
N LYS A 81 -14.15 -2.67 36.78
CA LYS A 81 -15.46 -3.31 36.95
C LYS A 81 -15.49 -4.32 38.10
N ASP A 82 -14.40 -5.05 38.33
CA ASP A 82 -14.26 -5.88 39.54
C ASP A 82 -14.18 -5.03 40.84
N TRP A 83 -13.84 -3.74 40.75
CA TRP A 83 -13.89 -2.79 41.88
C TRP A 83 -15.18 -1.96 41.95
N ALA A 84 -16.02 -1.98 40.92
CA ALA A 84 -17.21 -1.14 40.80
C ALA A 84 -18.50 -1.78 41.35
N ASP A 85 -18.40 -2.94 42.00
CA ASP A 85 -19.51 -3.53 42.75
C ASP A 85 -19.70 -2.82 44.11
N VAL A 86 -20.18 -1.57 44.03
CA VAL A 86 -21.00 -0.96 45.08
C VAL A 86 -22.25 -0.42 44.41
N PRO A 87 -23.36 -1.19 44.30
CA PRO A 87 -24.63 -0.64 43.89
C PRO A 87 -25.18 0.23 45.02
N ARG A 88 -24.80 1.51 45.05
CA ARG A 88 -25.50 2.51 45.86
C ARG A 88 -26.72 2.97 45.08
N SER A 89 -27.84 2.44 45.55
CA SER A 89 -29.24 2.81 45.28
C SER A 89 -29.52 4.26 44.91
N SER A 90 -30.66 4.41 44.23
CA SER A 90 -31.55 5.60 44.12
C SER A 90 -31.08 6.70 43.18
N SER A 91 -31.90 7.26 42.29
CA SER A 91 -33.35 7.19 42.12
C SER A 91 -33.71 7.58 40.70
N ALA A 92 -34.83 7.04 40.23
CA ALA A 92 -35.51 7.44 39.02
C ALA A 92 -35.66 8.98 38.88
N SER A 93 -35.42 9.47 37.67
CA SER A 93 -36.13 10.60 37.12
C SER A 93 -36.40 10.34 35.64
N SER A 94 -37.67 10.04 35.42
CA SER A 94 -38.40 9.89 34.17
C SER A 94 -38.49 11.19 33.36
N SER A 95 -38.80 10.99 32.07
CA SER A 95 -39.20 11.97 31.04
C SER A 95 -38.04 12.79 30.44
N SER A 96 -37.80 12.77 29.13
CA SER A 96 -38.79 13.09 28.11
C SER A 96 -38.30 12.69 26.70
N THR A 97 -39.16 11.97 25.98
CA THR A 97 -39.21 11.90 24.51
C THR A 97 -39.65 13.25 23.93
N PRO A 98 -39.07 13.66 22.80
CA PRO A 98 -39.86 13.82 21.56
C PRO A 98 -39.16 13.11 20.40
N SER A 99 -39.82 12.19 19.71
CA SER A 99 -40.70 12.44 18.56
C SER A 99 -40.06 13.21 17.41
N SER A 100 -39.74 12.45 16.36
CA SER A 100 -39.82 12.79 14.93
C SER A 100 -39.17 14.10 14.44
N ALA A 101 -38.11 13.97 13.63
CA ALA A 101 -38.10 14.56 12.28
C ALA A 101 -36.88 14.06 11.50
N SER A 102 -37.12 13.04 10.69
CA SER A 102 -36.31 12.70 9.53
C SER A 102 -36.22 13.91 8.60
N SER A 103 -35.11 14.66 8.62
CA SER A 103 -34.74 15.53 7.50
C SER A 103 -33.58 14.89 6.74
N ARG A 104 -33.93 14.22 5.64
CA ARG A 104 -32.99 13.84 4.60
C ARG A 104 -32.44 15.14 4.00
N ARG A 105 -31.18 15.47 4.29
CA ARG A 105 -30.44 16.45 3.47
C ARG A 105 -30.22 15.83 2.08
N PRO A 106 -30.70 16.44 0.99
CA PRO A 106 -30.28 16.00 -0.34
C PRO A 106 -28.79 16.33 -0.52
N LYS A 107 -28.02 15.31 -0.92
CA LYS A 107 -26.61 15.45 -1.32
C LYS A 107 -26.55 16.41 -2.53
N PRO A 108 -25.67 17.43 -2.53
CA PRO A 108 -25.45 18.23 -3.73
C PRO A 108 -24.90 17.32 -4.84
N ARG A 109 -25.53 17.37 -6.01
CA ARG A 109 -25.05 16.73 -7.24
C ARG A 109 -23.71 17.35 -7.60
N CYS A 110 -22.67 16.54 -7.74
CA CYS A 110 -21.43 16.95 -8.39
C CYS A 110 -21.73 17.34 -9.84
N PRO A 111 -21.27 18.50 -10.33
CA PRO A 111 -21.21 18.73 -11.75
C PRO A 111 -20.17 17.78 -12.36
N SER A 112 -20.63 16.91 -13.26
CA SER A 112 -19.78 16.17 -14.18
C SER A 112 -19.19 17.17 -15.17
N THR A 113 -18.03 17.72 -14.86
CA THR A 113 -17.21 18.41 -15.86
C THR A 113 -16.42 17.37 -16.65
N PRO A 114 -16.56 17.32 -17.99
CA PRO A 114 -15.64 16.56 -18.82
C PRO A 114 -14.28 17.27 -18.83
N TRP A 115 -13.23 16.55 -18.43
CA TRP A 115 -11.86 17.00 -18.62
C TRP A 115 -11.56 17.12 -20.13
N PRO A 116 -10.92 18.21 -20.58
CA PRO A 116 -10.37 18.27 -21.93
C PRO A 116 -9.15 17.35 -22.00
N ALA A 117 -9.20 16.38 -22.92
CA ALA A 117 -8.05 15.61 -23.33
C ALA A 117 -7.02 16.55 -23.97
N ARG A 118 -5.77 16.48 -23.51
CA ARG A 118 -4.61 17.05 -24.18
C ARG A 118 -3.45 16.07 -24.08
#